data_AF-A0A969FWS5-F1
#
_entry.id   AF-A0A969FWS5-F1
#
_cell.length_a   1.000
_cell.length_b   1.000
_cell.length_c   1.000
_cell.angle_alpha   90.00
_cell.angle_beta   90.00
_cell.angle_gamma   90.00
#
_symmetry.space_group_name_H-M   'P 1'
#
loop_
_entity.id
_entity.type
_entity.pdbx_description
1 polymer ?
#
loop_
_entity_poly.entity_id
_entity_poly.type
_entity_poly.pdbx_seq_one_letter_code
_entity_poly.pdbx_strand_id
1 'polypeptide(L)'
;MSWLQLYLYPILTTIVFWAMYTVVLLFLNRSGKKASRIGLALSGVTIFALSHYQLWAVRNDLSVGGIYWAFISAMTIWVWHELAFFSGVLTGPWQKECPPDVQGWSRFGYALLTHLYHGLAVLAEVLLLWWLNRGATNWFGLLTFVLCWSLLLSAKINVFLGVPNLQVSWFPNHLRYLASFWKQKAYNVFFVISVAFTMVLAVFLWKRVSDLSSESVAVGMSFLAGLATLGVMEHWMLIMPGPGSGQRQAVSDG
;
A
#
# COMPACT_ATOMS: atom_id res chain seq x y z
N MET A 1 12.86 28.81 -2.08
CA MET A 1 12.99 27.44 -1.52
C MET A 1 14.15 26.72 -2.18
N SER A 2 14.92 25.89 -1.46
CA SER A 2 15.89 25.01 -2.12
C SER A 2 15.16 23.87 -2.82
N TRP A 3 15.64 23.48 -4.00
CA TRP A 3 15.17 22.31 -4.76
C TRP A 3 15.11 21.04 -3.87
N LEU A 4 15.99 20.96 -2.88
CA LEU A 4 16.07 19.86 -1.91
C LEU A 4 14.78 19.70 -1.09
N GLN A 5 14.18 20.80 -0.62
CA GLN A 5 12.99 20.74 0.23
C GLN A 5 11.72 20.35 -0.55
N LEU A 6 11.64 20.74 -1.82
CA LEU A 6 10.48 20.42 -2.66
C LEU A 6 10.56 19.02 -3.24
N TYR A 7 11.72 18.59 -3.70
CA TYR A 7 11.85 17.36 -4.48
C TYR A 7 12.57 16.27 -3.69
N LEU A 8 13.78 16.55 -3.18
CA LEU A 8 14.63 15.51 -2.62
C LEU A 8 14.09 14.96 -1.30
N TYR A 9 13.81 15.82 -0.32
CA TYR A 9 13.42 15.37 1.02
C TYR A 9 12.10 14.60 1.01
N PRO A 10 11.02 15.05 0.35
CA PRO A 10 9.78 14.28 0.31
C PRO A 10 9.94 12.90 -0.35
N ILE A 11 10.69 12.82 -1.46
CA ILE A 11 10.98 11.55 -2.14
C ILE A 11 11.78 10.63 -1.23
N LEU A 12 12.87 11.12 -0.61
CA LEU A 12 13.70 10.32 0.29
C LEU A 12 12.89 9.81 1.48
N THR A 13 12.10 10.67 2.10
CA THR A 13 11.20 10.26 3.20
C THR A 13 10.23 9.18 2.72
N THR A 14 9.60 9.35 1.55
CA THR A 14 8.68 8.38 0.97
C THR A 14 9.36 7.02 0.71
N ILE A 15 10.57 7.02 0.14
CA ILE A 15 11.38 5.82 -0.10
C ILE A 15 11.77 5.14 1.21
N VAL A 16 12.16 5.90 2.24
CA VAL A 16 12.51 5.36 3.55
C VAL A 16 11.32 4.64 4.17
N PHE A 17 10.12 5.25 4.15
CA PHE A 17 8.91 4.59 4.65
C PHE A 17 8.56 3.33 3.86
N TRP A 18 8.66 3.38 2.54
CA TRP A 18 8.43 2.23 1.67
C TRP A 18 9.42 1.08 1.93
N ALA A 19 10.70 1.40 2.05
CA ALA A 19 11.75 0.42 2.33
C ALA A 19 11.59 -0.18 3.73
N MET A 20 11.32 0.66 4.74
CA MET A 20 11.06 0.24 6.10
C MET A 20 9.87 -0.73 6.17
N TYR A 21 8.76 -0.38 5.52
CA TYR A 21 7.58 -1.25 5.43
C TYR A 21 7.93 -2.62 4.84
N THR A 22 8.65 -2.63 3.71
CA THR A 22 9.09 -3.87 3.05
C THR A 22 9.95 -4.73 3.98
N VAL A 23 10.91 -4.12 4.70
CA VAL A 23 11.77 -4.83 5.65
C VAL A 23 10.95 -5.42 6.81
N VAL A 24 10.01 -4.67 7.37
CA VAL A 24 9.15 -5.16 8.46
C VAL A 24 8.30 -6.33 8.00
N LEU A 25 7.74 -6.29 6.78
CA LEU A 25 7.01 -7.42 6.21
C LEU A 25 7.87 -8.68 6.10
N LEU A 26 9.10 -8.54 5.59
CA LEU A 26 10.04 -9.65 5.48
C LEU A 26 10.44 -10.21 6.85
N PHE A 27 10.56 -9.35 7.85
CA PHE A 27 10.78 -9.78 9.23
C PHE A 27 9.57 -10.57 9.78
N LEU A 28 8.35 -10.05 9.59
CA LEU A 28 7.12 -10.74 10.02
C LEU A 28 6.94 -12.11 9.39
N ASN A 29 7.35 -12.27 8.13
CA ASN A 29 7.36 -13.58 7.46
C ASN A 29 8.20 -14.61 8.25
N ARG A 30 9.29 -14.17 8.91
CA ARG A 30 10.20 -15.02 9.68
C ARG A 30 9.78 -15.24 11.14
N SER A 31 9.07 -14.29 11.77
CA SER A 31 8.82 -14.30 13.22
C SER A 31 7.69 -15.24 13.69
N GLY A 32 6.94 -15.86 12.79
CA GLY A 32 5.82 -16.74 13.13
C GLY A 32 4.57 -16.00 13.65
N LYS A 33 3.42 -16.68 13.64
CA LYS A 33 2.08 -16.07 13.85
C LYS A 33 1.90 -15.42 15.22
N LYS A 34 2.44 -16.04 16.29
CA LYS A 34 2.25 -15.56 17.67
C LYS A 34 3.07 -14.30 17.97
N ALA A 35 4.36 -14.29 17.60
CA ALA A 35 5.22 -13.14 17.85
C ALA A 35 4.79 -11.91 17.04
N SER A 36 4.38 -12.11 15.78
CA SER A 36 3.85 -11.04 14.93
C SER A 36 2.61 -10.37 15.54
N ARG A 37 1.65 -11.16 16.06
CA ARG A 37 0.44 -10.64 16.71
C ARG A 37 0.72 -9.90 18.02
N ILE A 38 1.67 -10.41 18.81
CA ILE A 38 2.07 -9.76 20.07
C ILE A 38 2.78 -8.43 19.78
N GLY A 39 3.68 -8.39 18.79
CA GLY A 39 4.32 -7.15 18.35
C GLY A 39 3.30 -6.10 17.90
N LEU A 40 2.35 -6.50 17.06
CA LEU A 40 1.27 -5.60 16.63
C LEU A 40 0.38 -5.13 17.79
N ALA A 41 0.10 -5.99 18.77
CA ALA A 41 -0.72 -5.63 19.93
C ALA A 41 -0.02 -4.64 20.88
N LEU A 42 1.26 -4.87 21.19
CA LEU A 42 1.99 -4.09 22.20
C LEU A 42 2.51 -2.75 21.67
N SER A 43 3.10 -2.72 20.48
CA SER A 43 3.61 -1.47 19.90
C SER A 43 2.65 -0.87 18.87
N GLY A 44 1.94 -1.71 18.11
CA GLY A 44 1.09 -1.26 17.03
C GLY A 44 -0.10 -0.44 17.51
N VAL A 45 -0.83 -0.86 18.54
CA VAL A 45 -2.04 -0.13 19.00
C VAL A 45 -1.71 1.26 19.54
N THR A 46 -0.65 1.38 20.35
CA THR A 46 -0.22 2.68 20.89
C THR A 46 0.23 3.62 19.79
N ILE A 47 1.08 3.14 18.87
CA ILE A 47 1.57 3.95 17.73
C ILE A 47 0.40 4.33 16.80
N PHE A 48 -0.55 3.42 16.57
CA PHE A 48 -1.74 3.66 15.78
C PHE A 48 -2.60 4.78 16.38
N ALA A 49 -2.89 4.71 17.69
CA ALA A 49 -3.65 5.74 18.38
C ALA A 49 -2.92 7.09 18.41
N LEU A 50 -1.60 7.10 18.64
CA LEU A 50 -0.79 8.31 18.58
C LEU A 50 -0.77 8.93 17.18
N SER A 51 -0.76 8.12 16.12
CA SER A 51 -0.79 8.61 14.74
C SER A 51 -2.13 9.28 14.41
N HIS A 52 -3.25 8.74 14.92
CA HIS A 52 -4.56 9.39 14.81
C HIS A 52 -4.61 10.72 15.54
N TYR A 53 -4.11 10.74 16.78
CA TYR A 53 -4.01 11.97 17.56
C TYR A 53 -3.15 13.01 16.85
N GLN A 54 -2.01 12.60 16.30
CA GLN A 54 -1.11 13.49 15.56
C GLN A 54 -1.80 14.08 14.32
N LEU A 55 -2.51 13.27 13.53
CA LEU A 55 -3.29 13.76 12.39
C LEU A 55 -4.34 14.79 12.81
N TRP A 56 -5.07 14.51 13.88
CA TRP A 56 -6.04 15.45 14.43
C TRP A 56 -5.37 16.74 14.93
N ALA A 57 -4.20 16.65 15.56
CA ALA A 57 -3.46 17.80 16.06
C ALA A 57 -2.94 18.72 14.94
N VAL A 58 -2.51 18.15 13.80
CA VAL A 58 -1.98 18.93 12.66
C VAL A 58 -3.01 19.24 11.58
N ARG A 59 -4.29 18.87 11.77
CA ARG A 59 -5.35 19.03 10.76
C ARG A 59 -5.56 20.47 10.28
N ASN A 60 -5.23 21.45 11.12
CA ASN A 60 -5.33 22.88 10.78
C ASN A 60 -3.95 23.54 10.56
N ASP A 61 -2.88 22.76 10.66
CA ASP A 61 -1.51 23.22 10.45
C ASP A 61 -1.11 22.96 9.00
N LEU A 62 -1.20 24.01 8.18
CA LEU A 62 -0.75 24.02 6.79
C LEU A 62 0.69 24.56 6.66
N SER A 63 1.53 24.42 7.69
CA SER A 63 2.98 24.62 7.58
C SER A 63 3.65 23.40 6.95
N VAL A 64 4.90 23.55 6.50
CA VAL A 64 5.72 22.41 6.02
C VAL A 64 5.81 21.32 7.09
N GLY A 65 6.03 21.68 8.36
CA GLY A 65 6.06 20.72 9.47
C GLY A 65 4.74 19.96 9.63
N GLY A 66 3.61 20.67 9.55
CA GLY A 66 2.28 20.07 9.58
C GLY A 66 2.07 19.05 8.45
N ILE A 67 2.56 19.33 7.24
CA ILE A 67 2.52 18.39 6.11
C ILE A 67 3.34 17.12 6.39
N TYR A 68 4.58 17.26 6.88
CA TYR A 68 5.43 16.12 7.21
C TYR A 68 4.78 15.23 8.28
N TRP A 69 4.25 15.83 9.34
CA TRP A 69 3.57 15.09 10.40
C TRP A 69 2.30 14.41 9.91
N ALA A 70 1.53 15.07 9.02
CA ALA A 70 0.36 14.45 8.41
C ALA A 70 0.73 13.24 7.55
N PHE A 71 1.76 13.36 6.72
CA PHE A 71 2.27 12.26 5.89
C PHE A 71 2.78 11.08 6.73
N ILE A 72 3.67 11.36 7.70
CA ILE A 72 4.26 10.33 8.58
C ILE A 72 3.17 9.56 9.33
N SER A 73 2.19 10.28 9.86
CA SER A 73 1.09 9.69 10.63
C SER A 73 0.20 8.83 9.73
N ALA A 74 -0.17 9.32 8.54
CA ALA A 74 -0.96 8.57 7.58
C ALA A 74 -0.24 7.30 7.07
N MET A 75 1.07 7.40 6.78
CA MET A 75 1.89 6.24 6.43
C MET A 75 1.95 5.22 7.57
N THR A 76 2.05 5.69 8.81
CA THR A 76 2.11 4.80 9.99
C THR A 76 0.80 4.06 10.21
N ILE A 77 -0.34 4.75 10.07
CA ILE A 77 -1.68 4.15 10.10
C ILE A 77 -1.82 3.11 8.98
N TRP A 78 -1.42 3.48 7.74
CA TRP A 78 -1.44 2.56 6.60
C TRP A 78 -0.62 1.30 6.85
N VAL A 79 0.62 1.46 7.32
CA VAL A 79 1.50 0.34 7.66
C VAL A 79 0.86 -0.54 8.74
N TRP A 80 0.21 0.04 9.75
CA TRP A 80 -0.48 -0.74 10.78
C TRP A 80 -1.58 -1.63 10.19
N HIS A 81 -2.40 -1.12 9.26
CA HIS A 81 -3.43 -1.92 8.58
C HIS A 81 -2.84 -3.12 7.82
N GLU A 82 -1.77 -2.86 7.07
CA GLU A 82 -1.08 -3.90 6.33
C GLU A 82 -0.45 -4.94 7.27
N LEU A 83 0.22 -4.51 8.34
CA LEU A 83 0.75 -5.43 9.34
C LEU A 83 -0.36 -6.25 10.00
N ALA A 84 -1.52 -5.66 10.29
CA ALA A 84 -2.68 -6.38 10.83
C ALA A 84 -3.21 -7.46 9.87
N PHE A 85 -3.18 -7.20 8.57
CA PHE A 85 -3.47 -8.20 7.55
C PHE A 85 -2.41 -9.31 7.52
N PHE A 86 -1.12 -8.95 7.43
CA PHE A 86 -0.02 -9.92 7.34
C PHE A 86 0.19 -10.76 8.62
N SER A 87 -0.22 -10.25 9.79
CA SER A 87 -0.28 -11.00 11.06
C SER A 87 -1.48 -11.95 11.16
N GLY A 88 -2.40 -11.89 10.19
CA GLY A 88 -3.64 -12.65 10.20
C GLY A 88 -4.64 -12.20 11.27
N VAL A 89 -4.58 -10.92 11.71
CA VAL A 89 -5.55 -10.33 12.67
C VAL A 89 -6.77 -9.82 11.91
N LEU A 90 -6.55 -9.06 10.84
CA LEU A 90 -7.60 -8.52 9.96
C LEU A 90 -7.62 -9.26 8.62
N THR A 91 -7.85 -10.57 8.65
CA THR A 91 -8.06 -11.38 7.43
C THR A 91 -9.53 -11.74 7.30
N GLY A 92 -10.03 -11.94 6.08
CA GLY A 92 -11.45 -12.21 5.87
C GLY A 92 -11.91 -13.59 6.38
N PRO A 93 -13.23 -13.86 6.28
CA PRO A 93 -13.83 -15.10 6.75
C PRO A 93 -13.36 -16.35 5.99
N TRP A 94 -12.85 -16.20 4.76
CA TRP A 94 -12.31 -17.31 3.99
C TRP A 94 -10.79 -17.40 4.16
N GLN A 95 -10.34 -18.38 4.95
CA GLN A 95 -8.90 -18.63 5.21
C GLN A 95 -8.46 -19.99 4.66
N LYS A 96 -8.94 -20.33 3.47
CA LYS A 96 -8.69 -21.60 2.78
C LYS A 96 -8.30 -21.33 1.33
N GLU A 97 -7.69 -22.33 0.70
CA GLU A 97 -7.41 -22.28 -0.73
C GLU A 97 -8.69 -22.09 -1.54
N CYS A 98 -8.54 -21.52 -2.74
CA CYS A 98 -9.61 -21.38 -3.70
C CYS A 98 -10.14 -22.79 -4.07
N PRO A 99 -11.46 -23.03 -3.98
CA PRO A 99 -12.03 -24.29 -4.45
C PRO A 99 -11.63 -24.56 -5.92
N PRO A 100 -11.38 -25.82 -6.31
CA PRO A 100 -10.84 -26.14 -7.63
C PRO A 100 -11.78 -25.78 -8.79
N ASP A 101 -13.10 -25.86 -8.57
CA ASP A 101 -14.11 -25.72 -9.63
C ASP A 101 -14.67 -24.29 -9.80
N VAL A 102 -14.21 -23.32 -9.00
CA VAL A 102 -14.79 -21.97 -9.03
C VAL A 102 -14.10 -21.07 -10.06
N GLN A 103 -14.91 -20.45 -10.91
CA GLN A 103 -14.44 -19.58 -11.98
C GLN A 103 -15.16 -18.22 -11.97
N GLY A 104 -14.68 -17.29 -12.79
CA GLY A 104 -15.28 -15.96 -13.00
C GLY A 104 -15.60 -15.22 -11.70
N TRP A 105 -16.86 -14.79 -11.57
CA TRP A 105 -17.37 -14.02 -10.44
C TRP A 105 -17.41 -14.79 -9.12
N SER A 106 -17.60 -16.11 -9.16
CA SER A 106 -17.55 -16.94 -7.94
C SER A 106 -16.14 -16.93 -7.35
N ARG A 107 -15.10 -17.12 -8.19
CA ARG A 107 -13.69 -16.99 -7.77
C ARG A 107 -13.40 -15.62 -7.17
N PHE A 108 -13.92 -14.56 -7.80
CA PHE A 108 -13.78 -13.19 -7.29
C PHE A 108 -14.42 -13.02 -5.92
N GLY A 109 -15.64 -13.55 -5.73
CA GLY A 109 -16.32 -13.55 -4.43
C GLY A 109 -15.47 -14.20 -3.34
N TYR A 110 -14.90 -15.38 -3.59
CA TYR A 110 -14.00 -16.02 -2.63
C TYR A 110 -12.73 -15.21 -2.38
N ALA A 111 -12.11 -14.65 -3.41
CA ALA A 111 -10.93 -13.78 -3.27
C ALA A 111 -11.24 -12.51 -2.46
N LEU A 112 -12.45 -11.96 -2.58
CA LEU A 112 -12.93 -10.85 -1.76
C LEU A 112 -13.12 -11.30 -0.30
N LEU A 113 -13.70 -12.49 -0.08
CA LEU A 113 -13.89 -13.05 1.25
C LEU A 113 -12.58 -13.37 1.99
N THR A 114 -11.43 -13.50 1.32
CA THR A 114 -10.14 -13.62 2.01
C THR A 114 -9.62 -12.28 2.55
N HIS A 115 -10.09 -11.16 2.00
CA HIS A 115 -9.65 -9.81 2.34
C HIS A 115 -10.74 -8.95 3.00
N LEU A 116 -11.97 -9.45 3.13
CA LEU A 116 -13.15 -8.64 3.47
C LEU A 116 -12.96 -7.81 4.75
N TYR A 117 -12.51 -8.42 5.85
CA TYR A 117 -12.35 -7.70 7.12
C TYR A 117 -11.27 -6.61 7.04
N HIS A 118 -10.18 -6.84 6.31
CA HIS A 118 -9.19 -5.80 6.02
C HIS A 118 -9.81 -4.66 5.21
N GLY A 119 -10.53 -4.99 4.14
CA GLY A 119 -11.18 -3.99 3.29
C GLY A 119 -12.18 -3.12 4.06
N LEU A 120 -12.99 -3.73 4.93
CA LEU A 120 -13.92 -3.01 5.80
C LEU A 120 -13.19 -2.15 6.84
N ALA A 121 -12.09 -2.64 7.43
CA ALA A 121 -11.30 -1.86 8.36
C ALA A 121 -10.67 -0.63 7.70
N VAL A 122 -10.09 -0.78 6.50
CA VAL A 122 -9.52 0.34 5.74
C VAL A 122 -10.62 1.33 5.30
N LEU A 123 -11.80 0.84 4.89
CA LEU A 123 -12.92 1.71 4.57
C LEU A 123 -13.40 2.50 5.79
N ALA A 124 -13.51 1.86 6.96
CA ALA A 124 -13.84 2.52 8.21
C ALA A 124 -12.79 3.58 8.58
N GLU A 125 -11.50 3.28 8.34
CA GLU A 125 -10.39 4.21 8.54
C GLU A 125 -10.51 5.44 7.63
N VAL A 126 -10.82 5.26 6.34
CA VAL A 126 -11.08 6.39 5.43
C VAL A 126 -12.23 7.27 5.95
N LEU A 127 -13.33 6.67 6.41
CA LEU A 127 -14.47 7.42 6.95
C LEU A 127 -14.12 8.14 8.24
N LEU A 128 -13.31 7.52 9.12
CA LEU A 128 -12.80 8.13 10.34
C LEU A 128 -11.90 9.33 10.04
N LEU A 129 -10.90 9.16 9.16
CA LEU A 129 -9.99 10.23 8.77
C LEU A 129 -10.72 11.37 8.04
N TRP A 130 -11.72 11.05 7.22
CA TRP A 130 -12.59 12.05 6.61
C TRP A 130 -13.40 12.82 7.67
N TRP A 131 -13.96 12.11 8.65
CA TRP A 131 -14.69 12.72 9.76
C TRP A 131 -13.81 13.63 10.62
N LEU A 132 -12.60 13.18 10.96
CA LEU A 132 -11.61 13.96 11.72
C LEU A 132 -11.14 15.21 10.97
N ASN A 133 -11.13 15.17 9.63
CA ASN A 133 -10.71 16.27 8.76
C ASN A 133 -11.86 17.22 8.36
N ARG A 134 -13.07 17.10 8.92
CA ARG A 134 -14.12 18.09 8.64
C ARG A 134 -13.68 19.49 9.07
N GLY A 135 -13.73 20.44 8.13
CA GLY A 135 -13.29 21.81 8.33
C GLY A 135 -11.77 21.97 8.50
N ALA A 136 -10.99 20.93 8.21
CA ALA A 136 -9.52 20.98 8.26
C ALA A 136 -8.95 21.75 7.06
N THR A 137 -7.79 22.38 7.24
CA THR A 137 -7.03 23.01 6.15
C THR A 137 -6.00 22.04 5.55
N ASN A 138 -5.45 21.13 6.35
CA ASN A 138 -4.44 20.16 5.94
C ASN A 138 -5.08 18.79 5.66
N TRP A 139 -5.32 18.51 4.37
CA TRP A 139 -5.91 17.25 3.91
C TRP A 139 -4.89 16.18 3.51
N PHE A 140 -3.59 16.49 3.58
CA PHE A 140 -2.56 15.61 3.02
C PHE A 140 -2.44 14.27 3.74
N GLY A 141 -2.78 14.19 5.03
CA GLY A 141 -2.88 12.92 5.75
C GLY A 141 -3.93 11.97 5.15
N LEU A 142 -5.15 12.46 4.94
CA LEU A 142 -6.22 11.67 4.32
C LEU A 142 -5.87 11.27 2.88
N LEU A 143 -5.36 12.22 2.09
CA LEU A 143 -4.97 11.97 0.70
C LEU A 143 -3.85 10.92 0.59
N THR A 144 -2.87 10.97 1.49
CA THR A 144 -1.79 9.98 1.59
C THR A 144 -2.37 8.60 1.85
N PHE A 145 -3.25 8.47 2.86
CA PHE A 145 -3.87 7.19 3.21
C PHE A 145 -4.72 6.61 2.06
N VAL A 146 -5.57 7.44 1.44
CA VAL A 146 -6.42 7.02 0.31
C VAL A 146 -5.58 6.63 -0.90
N LEU A 147 -4.48 7.33 -1.18
CA LEU A 147 -3.57 6.99 -2.27
C LEU A 147 -2.91 5.63 -2.04
N CYS A 148 -2.37 5.39 -0.84
CA CYS A 148 -1.81 4.09 -0.46
C CYS A 148 -2.84 2.96 -0.63
N TRP A 149 -4.07 3.17 -0.16
CA TRP A 149 -5.15 2.20 -0.33
C TRP A 149 -5.49 1.92 -1.79
N SER A 150 -5.58 2.97 -2.61
CA SER A 150 -5.89 2.87 -4.03
C SER A 150 -4.82 2.09 -4.79
N LEU A 151 -3.53 2.38 -4.51
CA LEU A 151 -2.39 1.70 -5.12
C LEU A 151 -2.36 0.21 -4.74
N LEU A 152 -2.58 -0.12 -3.46
CA LEU A 152 -2.62 -1.51 -3.01
C LEU A 152 -3.82 -2.27 -3.60
N LEU A 153 -4.99 -1.63 -3.65
CA LEU A 153 -6.17 -2.23 -4.25
C LEU A 153 -5.93 -2.52 -5.74
N SER A 154 -5.32 -1.58 -6.46
CA SER A 154 -4.88 -1.77 -7.85
C SER A 154 -3.93 -2.97 -7.99
N ALA A 155 -2.92 -3.09 -7.13
CA ALA A 155 -2.01 -4.22 -7.14
C ALA A 155 -2.73 -5.56 -6.87
N LYS A 156 -3.64 -5.60 -5.88
CA LYS A 156 -4.45 -6.79 -5.56
C LYS A 156 -5.33 -7.22 -6.74
N ILE A 157 -5.96 -6.27 -7.43
CA ILE A 157 -6.77 -6.56 -8.63
C ILE A 157 -5.87 -7.09 -9.75
N ASN A 158 -4.71 -6.48 -9.98
CA ASN A 158 -3.74 -6.97 -10.97
C ASN A 158 -3.33 -8.42 -10.69
N VAL A 159 -2.97 -8.74 -9.45
CA VAL A 159 -2.66 -10.11 -9.03
C VAL A 159 -3.86 -11.05 -9.24
N PHE A 160 -5.07 -10.64 -8.86
CA PHE A 160 -6.26 -11.47 -9.06
C PHE A 160 -6.57 -11.77 -10.54
N LEU A 161 -6.40 -10.78 -11.42
CA LEU A 161 -6.63 -10.91 -12.86
C LEU A 161 -5.50 -11.69 -13.56
N GLY A 162 -4.30 -11.61 -13.00
CA GLY A 162 -3.13 -12.39 -13.34
C GLY A 162 -1.95 -11.54 -13.76
N VAL A 163 -0.78 -11.94 -13.27
CA VAL A 163 0.54 -11.33 -13.50
C VAL A 163 1.58 -12.44 -13.64
N PRO A 164 2.73 -12.20 -14.29
CA PRO A 164 3.66 -13.27 -14.60
C PRO A 164 4.49 -13.68 -13.38
N ASN A 165 4.76 -12.74 -12.48
CA ASN A 165 5.60 -12.94 -11.31
C ASN A 165 4.83 -12.57 -10.04
N LEU A 166 4.56 -13.57 -9.19
CA LEU A 166 4.08 -13.35 -7.82
C LEU A 166 5.10 -13.93 -6.85
N GLN A 167 5.61 -13.10 -5.94
CA GLN A 167 6.63 -13.50 -4.97
C GLN A 167 5.99 -14.27 -3.80
N VAL A 168 5.50 -15.48 -4.06
CA VAL A 168 4.76 -16.27 -3.08
C VAL A 168 5.57 -16.56 -1.80
N SER A 169 6.90 -16.62 -1.91
CA SER A 169 7.84 -16.80 -0.79
C SER A 169 7.84 -15.64 0.21
N TRP A 170 7.35 -14.46 -0.17
CA TRP A 170 7.27 -13.29 0.71
C TRP A 170 6.05 -13.34 1.63
N PHE A 171 5.02 -14.14 1.29
CA PHE A 171 3.87 -14.32 2.17
C PHE A 171 4.25 -15.15 3.40
N PRO A 172 3.81 -14.74 4.60
CA PRO A 172 3.81 -15.59 5.78
C PRO A 172 3.17 -16.95 5.49
N ASN A 173 3.71 -18.02 6.07
CA ASN A 173 3.23 -19.39 5.84
C ASN A 173 1.70 -19.55 5.95
N HIS A 174 1.07 -18.84 6.89
CA HIS A 174 -0.37 -18.91 7.12
C HIS A 174 -1.23 -18.13 6.10
N LEU A 175 -0.61 -17.33 5.23
CA LEU A 175 -1.25 -16.59 4.14
C LEU A 175 -0.91 -17.15 2.76
N ARG A 176 -0.07 -18.20 2.67
CA ARG A 176 0.32 -18.81 1.40
C ARG A 176 -0.87 -19.33 0.58
N TYR A 177 -1.99 -19.67 1.24
CA TYR A 177 -3.22 -20.07 0.57
C TYR A 177 -3.75 -18.98 -0.39
N LEU A 178 -3.44 -17.69 -0.17
CA LEU A 178 -3.84 -16.59 -1.05
C LEU A 178 -3.30 -16.77 -2.47
N ALA A 179 -2.15 -17.44 -2.63
CA ALA A 179 -1.59 -17.73 -3.93
C ALA A 179 -2.50 -18.61 -4.82
N SER A 180 -3.41 -19.40 -4.22
CA SER A 180 -4.40 -20.19 -4.97
C SER A 180 -5.43 -19.35 -5.74
N PHE A 181 -5.58 -18.06 -5.40
CA PHE A 181 -6.47 -17.13 -6.10
C PHE A 181 -5.81 -16.42 -7.28
N TRP A 182 -4.47 -16.43 -7.33
CA TRP A 182 -3.67 -15.83 -8.40
C TRP A 182 -3.68 -16.73 -9.64
N LYS A 183 -3.63 -16.11 -10.82
CA LYS A 183 -3.42 -16.79 -12.11
C LYS A 183 -2.15 -16.29 -12.75
N GLN A 184 -1.24 -17.19 -13.10
CA GLN A 184 -0.05 -16.83 -13.85
C GLN A 184 -0.43 -16.48 -15.30
N LYS A 185 -0.19 -15.24 -15.71
CA LYS A 185 -0.44 -14.72 -17.06
C LYS A 185 0.63 -13.70 -17.44
N ALA A 186 0.94 -13.54 -18.73
CA ALA A 186 1.93 -12.58 -19.20
C ALA A 186 1.61 -11.13 -18.76
N TYR A 187 0.36 -10.70 -18.97
CA TYR A 187 -0.19 -9.45 -18.47
C TYR A 187 -1.72 -9.50 -18.57
N ASN A 188 -2.40 -8.48 -18.03
CA ASN A 188 -3.84 -8.29 -18.16
C ASN A 188 -4.14 -6.84 -18.63
N VAL A 189 -5.31 -6.58 -19.22
CA VAL A 189 -5.63 -5.23 -19.75
C VAL A 189 -5.70 -4.19 -18.63
N PHE A 190 -6.19 -4.58 -17.45
CA PHE A 190 -6.25 -3.70 -16.29
C PHE A 190 -4.85 -3.27 -15.81
N PHE A 191 -3.81 -4.08 -16.00
CA PHE A 191 -2.43 -3.70 -15.74
C PHE A 191 -2.02 -2.48 -16.57
N VAL A 192 -2.26 -2.51 -17.88
CA VAL A 192 -1.93 -1.40 -18.77
C VAL A 192 -2.67 -0.13 -18.36
N ILE A 193 -3.96 -0.24 -18.06
CA ILE A 193 -4.81 0.88 -17.65
C ILE A 193 -4.34 1.44 -16.30
N SER A 194 -4.12 0.58 -15.30
CA SER A 194 -3.71 1.00 -13.95
C SER A 194 -2.34 1.64 -13.92
N VAL A 195 -1.36 1.10 -14.66
CA VAL A 195 -0.03 1.71 -14.81
C VAL A 195 -0.13 3.05 -15.52
N ALA A 196 -0.84 3.13 -16.65
CA ALA A 196 -0.99 4.38 -17.40
C ALA A 196 -1.66 5.46 -16.55
N PHE A 197 -2.75 5.12 -15.85
CA PHE A 197 -3.45 6.04 -14.97
C PHE A 197 -2.55 6.53 -13.83
N THR A 198 -1.83 5.61 -13.16
CA THR A 198 -0.94 5.97 -12.05
C THR A 198 0.24 6.83 -12.54
N MET A 199 0.74 6.56 -13.75
CA MET A 199 1.80 7.35 -14.38
C MET A 199 1.33 8.77 -14.72
N VAL A 200 0.14 8.90 -15.33
CA VAL A 200 -0.48 10.21 -15.60
C VAL A 200 -0.70 10.98 -14.30
N LEU A 201 -1.20 10.32 -13.24
CA LEU A 201 -1.35 10.91 -11.92
C LEU A 201 -0.02 11.40 -11.36
N ALA A 202 1.04 10.58 -11.41
CA ALA A 202 2.36 10.97 -10.92
C ALA A 202 2.92 12.19 -11.68
N VAL A 203 2.84 12.19 -13.02
CA VAL A 203 3.28 13.32 -13.85
C VAL A 203 2.47 14.58 -13.54
N PHE A 204 1.15 14.44 -13.41
CA PHE A 204 0.27 15.55 -13.06
C PHE A 204 0.65 16.16 -11.69
N LEU A 205 0.85 15.32 -10.67
CA LEU A 205 1.24 15.78 -9.34
C LEU A 205 2.61 16.47 -9.36
N TRP A 206 3.61 15.89 -10.04
CA TRP A 206 4.92 16.53 -10.18
C TRP A 206 4.87 17.87 -10.89
N LYS A 207 4.06 17.99 -11.94
CA LYS A 207 3.83 19.27 -12.62
C LYS A 207 3.16 20.29 -11.71
N ARG A 208 2.22 19.86 -10.87
CA ARG A 208 1.58 20.75 -9.89
C ARG A 208 2.54 21.29 -8.85
N VAL A 209 3.56 20.52 -8.44
CA VAL A 209 4.58 20.98 -7.48
C VAL A 209 5.29 22.25 -7.99
N SER A 210 5.61 22.33 -9.29
CA SER A 210 6.29 23.51 -9.86
C SER A 210 5.39 24.72 -10.03
N ASP A 211 4.08 24.52 -10.15
CA ASP A 211 3.11 25.58 -10.47
C ASP A 211 2.50 26.24 -9.22
N LEU A 212 2.75 25.67 -8.03
CA LEU A 212 2.16 26.13 -6.77
C LEU A 212 2.97 27.27 -6.13
N SER A 213 2.26 28.35 -5.76
CA SER A 213 2.84 29.47 -5.00
C SER A 213 2.94 29.20 -3.50
N SER A 214 2.08 28.33 -2.96
CA SER A 214 2.11 27.93 -1.55
C SER A 214 3.14 26.82 -1.33
N GLU A 215 4.14 27.15 -0.53
CA GLU A 215 5.27 26.29 -0.22
C GLU A 215 4.87 24.96 0.42
N SER A 216 4.07 25.01 1.48
CA SER A 216 3.63 23.82 2.20
C SER A 216 2.75 22.91 1.35
N VAL A 217 1.85 23.48 0.55
CA VAL A 217 1.02 22.71 -0.39
C VAL A 217 1.88 22.03 -1.44
N ALA A 218 2.92 22.69 -1.96
CA ALA A 218 3.86 22.08 -2.90
C ALA A 218 4.59 20.88 -2.28
N VAL A 219 5.07 21.00 -1.03
CA VAL A 219 5.67 19.87 -0.28
C VAL A 219 4.68 18.70 -0.14
N GLY A 220 3.43 18.99 0.21
CA GLY A 220 2.39 17.96 0.32
C GLY A 220 2.12 17.25 -1.01
N MET A 221 2.09 18.01 -2.12
CA MET A 221 1.96 17.44 -3.46
C MET A 221 3.16 16.57 -3.84
N SER A 222 4.38 16.96 -3.44
CA SER A 222 5.58 16.14 -3.67
C SER A 222 5.53 14.79 -2.97
N PHE A 223 4.96 14.72 -1.76
CA PHE A 223 4.73 13.44 -1.08
C PHE A 223 3.77 12.55 -1.86
N LEU A 224 2.64 13.10 -2.30
CA LEU A 224 1.67 12.34 -3.12
C LEU A 224 2.28 11.92 -4.47
N ALA A 225 3.06 12.80 -5.09
CA ALA A 225 3.74 12.50 -6.35
C ALA A 225 4.78 11.39 -6.17
N GLY A 226 5.57 11.44 -5.10
CA GLY A 226 6.52 10.40 -4.72
C GLY A 226 5.84 9.05 -4.49
N LEU A 227 4.72 9.02 -3.77
CA LEU A 227 3.93 7.81 -3.57
C LEU A 227 3.36 7.26 -4.89
N ALA A 228 2.82 8.12 -5.75
CA ALA A 228 2.33 7.70 -7.05
C ALA A 228 3.47 7.14 -7.93
N THR A 229 4.65 7.76 -7.90
CA THR A 229 5.85 7.27 -8.60
C THR A 229 6.27 5.89 -8.08
N LEU A 230 6.30 5.68 -6.76
CA LEU A 230 6.57 4.35 -6.20
C LEU A 230 5.48 3.35 -6.58
N GLY A 231 4.22 3.77 -6.60
CA GLY A 231 3.11 2.95 -7.09
C GLY A 231 3.33 2.47 -8.53
N VAL A 232 3.77 3.35 -9.44
CA VAL A 232 4.15 2.96 -10.81
C VAL A 232 5.26 1.90 -10.77
N MET A 233 6.32 2.11 -9.97
CA MET A 233 7.42 1.16 -9.84
C MET A 233 6.95 -0.21 -9.34
N GLU A 234 6.10 -0.26 -8.31
CA GLU A 234 5.55 -1.51 -7.78
C GLU A 234 4.72 -2.27 -8.81
N HIS A 235 3.94 -1.57 -9.63
CA HIS A 235 3.22 -2.23 -10.72
C HIS A 235 4.21 -2.84 -11.73
N TRP A 236 5.23 -2.11 -12.15
CA TRP A 236 6.27 -2.69 -13.02
C TRP A 236 6.98 -3.89 -12.38
N MET A 237 7.16 -3.92 -11.06
CA MET A 237 7.71 -5.08 -10.35
C MET A 237 6.83 -6.33 -10.45
N LEU A 238 5.51 -6.21 -10.69
CA LEU A 238 4.63 -7.36 -10.91
C LEU A 238 4.92 -8.10 -12.23
N ILE A 239 5.51 -7.42 -13.20
CA ILE A 239 5.86 -8.01 -14.50
C ILE A 239 7.34 -8.37 -14.63
N MET A 240 8.23 -7.72 -13.87
CA MET A 240 9.66 -8.02 -13.90
C MET A 240 9.98 -9.42 -13.35
N PRO A 241 10.94 -10.15 -13.95
CA PRO A 241 11.34 -11.47 -13.45
C PRO A 241 11.86 -11.38 -12.01
N GLY A 242 11.29 -12.18 -11.12
CA GLY A 242 11.78 -12.28 -9.74
C GLY A 242 13.12 -13.03 -9.66
N PRO A 243 13.93 -12.83 -8.60
CA PRO A 243 15.12 -13.64 -8.36
C PRO A 243 14.78 -15.14 -8.35
N GLY A 244 15.35 -15.90 -9.28
CA GLY A 244 15.12 -17.36 -9.41
C GLY A 244 14.09 -17.79 -10.47
N SER A 245 13.41 -16.87 -11.15
CA SER A 245 12.46 -17.18 -12.24
C SER A 245 13.13 -17.83 -13.46
N GLY A 246 14.39 -17.48 -13.75
CA GLY A 246 15.16 -18.07 -14.85
C GLY A 246 15.59 -19.53 -14.64
N GLN A 247 15.52 -20.07 -13.42
CA GLN A 247 15.88 -21.47 -13.15
C GLN A 247 14.74 -22.47 -13.39
N ARG A 248 13.47 -22.05 -13.37
CA ARG A 248 12.33 -22.96 -13.67
C ARG A 248 12.04 -23.11 -15.15
N GLN A 249 12.30 -22.09 -15.96
CA GLN A 249 12.16 -22.18 -17.43
C GLN A 249 13.17 -23.15 -18.05
N ALA A 250 14.39 -23.24 -17.49
CA ALA A 250 15.39 -24.19 -17.96
C ALA A 250 15.05 -25.68 -17.66
N VAL A 251 14.08 -25.95 -16.77
CA VAL A 251 13.67 -27.32 -16.38
C VAL A 251 12.38 -27.75 -17.09
N SER A 252 11.60 -26.82 -17.63
CA SER A 252 10.43 -27.15 -18.48
C SER A 252 10.79 -27.43 -19.93
N ASP A 253 11.98 -27.00 -20.35
CA ASP A 253 12.42 -27.00 -21.75
C ASP A 253 13.51 -28.06 -22.03
N GLY A 254 13.76 -28.98 -21.08
CA GLY A 254 14.69 -30.11 -21.21
C GLY A 254 14.05 -31.43 -20.81
#